data_AF-A0A2E8CSJ7-F1
#
_entry.id   AF-A0A2E8CSJ7-F1
#
_cell.length_a   1.000
_cell.length_b   1.000
_cell.length_c   1.000
_cell.angle_alpha   90.00
_cell.angle_beta   90.00
_cell.angle_gamma   90.00
#
_symmetry.space_group_name_H-M   'P 1'
#
loop_
_entity.id
_entity.type
_entity.pdbx_description
1 polymer ?
#
loop_
_entity_poly.entity_id
_entity_poly.type
_entity_poly.pdbx_seq_one_letter_code
_entity_poly.pdbx_strand_id
1 'polypeptide(L)'
;MTAMDLLPTFANLAGAKVPVDRVIDGKDVWSVMAGEAKSPHKNLFYHRLTNLEAIRSGEWKLHVRDGKPETLYNLAEDIGEKTMFWQTIGMWRGN
;
A
#
# COMPACT_ATOMS: atom_id res chain seq x y z
N MET A 1 -0.20 5.41 -5.28
CA MET A 1 -1.39 6.27 -5.07
C MET A 1 -2.44 5.47 -4.33
N THR A 2 -3.16 6.10 -3.43
CA THR A 2 -4.30 5.58 -2.67
C THR A 2 -5.50 6.51 -2.85
N ALA A 3 -6.72 6.05 -2.53
CA ALA A 3 -7.89 6.93 -2.52
C ALA A 3 -7.76 8.07 -1.50
N MET A 4 -6.98 7.87 -0.42
CA MET A 4 -6.75 8.88 0.61
C MET A 4 -5.90 10.05 0.11
N ASP A 5 -5.11 9.86 -0.96
CA ASP A 5 -4.29 10.91 -1.58
C ASP A 5 -5.13 11.99 -2.26
N LEU A 6 -6.40 11.70 -2.60
CA LEU A 6 -7.29 12.64 -3.26
C LEU A 6 -7.52 13.91 -2.41
N LEU A 7 -7.70 13.74 -1.10
CA LEU A 7 -7.95 14.87 -0.18
C LEU A 7 -6.81 15.91 -0.20
N PRO A 8 -5.56 15.57 0.16
CA PRO A 8 -4.47 16.55 0.16
C PRO A 8 -4.10 17.05 -1.23
N THR A 9 -4.21 16.20 -2.27
CA THR A 9 -3.91 16.61 -3.65
C THR A 9 -4.93 17.66 -4.14
N PHE A 10 -6.22 17.43 -3.97
CA PHE A 10 -7.24 18.39 -4.38
C PHE A 10 -7.25 19.64 -3.52
N ALA A 11 -6.94 19.53 -2.23
CA ALA A 11 -6.75 20.71 -1.37
C ALA A 11 -5.64 21.60 -1.90
N ASN A 12 -4.48 21.03 -2.26
CA ASN A 12 -3.37 21.79 -2.86
C ASN A 12 -3.79 22.45 -4.19
N LEU A 13 -4.40 21.68 -5.10
CA LEU A 13 -4.84 22.21 -6.41
C LEU A 13 -5.90 23.32 -6.29
N ALA A 14 -6.75 23.28 -5.26
CA ALA A 14 -7.76 24.29 -4.99
C ALA A 14 -7.22 25.50 -4.18
N GLY A 15 -5.95 25.50 -3.77
CA GLY A 15 -5.38 26.53 -2.88
C GLY A 15 -5.91 26.48 -1.44
N ALA A 16 -6.51 25.36 -1.03
CA ALA A 16 -7.02 25.14 0.32
C ALA A 16 -5.94 24.57 1.25
N LYS A 17 -6.16 24.67 2.56
CA LYS A 17 -5.26 24.10 3.58
C LYS A 17 -5.77 22.74 4.06
N VAL A 18 -4.88 21.77 4.15
CA VAL A 18 -5.15 20.48 4.81
C VAL A 18 -5.12 20.69 6.33
N PRO A 19 -6.05 20.09 7.11
CA PRO A 19 -6.02 20.16 8.57
C PRO A 19 -4.70 19.63 9.14
N VAL A 20 -4.19 20.32 10.17
CA VAL A 20 -2.92 19.97 10.87
C VAL A 20 -3.16 19.48 12.29
N ASP A 21 -4.41 19.44 12.74
CA ASP A 21 -4.85 19.02 14.07
C ASP A 21 -5.04 17.49 14.18
N ARG A 22 -4.84 16.76 13.08
CA ARG A 22 -5.02 15.31 12.98
C ARG A 22 -4.08 14.72 11.95
N VAL A 23 -3.84 13.41 12.06
CA VAL A 23 -3.08 12.67 11.05
C VAL A 23 -3.92 12.50 9.79
N ILE A 24 -3.34 12.85 8.65
CA ILE A 24 -3.85 12.55 7.32
C ILE A 24 -2.86 11.57 6.66
N ASP A 25 -3.32 10.35 6.40
CA ASP A 25 -2.48 9.30 5.80
C ASP A 25 -2.19 9.57 4.32
N GLY A 26 -3.15 10.18 3.62
CA GLY A 26 -2.99 10.62 2.25
C GLY A 26 -1.83 11.61 2.10
N LYS A 27 -1.20 11.60 0.93
CA LYS A 27 -0.16 12.56 0.55
C LYS A 27 -0.59 13.31 -0.70
N ASP A 28 -0.12 14.54 -0.86
CA ASP A 28 -0.22 15.21 -2.16
C ASP A 28 0.64 14.44 -3.17
N VAL A 29 -0.02 13.91 -4.21
CA VAL A 29 0.61 13.09 -5.26
C VAL A 29 0.55 13.77 -6.63
N TRP A 30 0.28 15.08 -6.69
CA TRP A 30 0.20 15.80 -7.98
C TRP A 30 1.44 15.58 -8.85
N SER A 31 2.65 15.81 -8.32
CA SER A 31 3.90 15.58 -9.07
C SER A 31 4.11 14.12 -9.47
N VAL A 32 3.53 13.16 -8.74
CA VAL A 32 3.57 11.74 -9.12
C VAL A 32 2.67 11.49 -10.33
N MET A 33 1.47 12.08 -10.34
CA MET A 33 0.54 11.98 -11.47
C MET A 33 1.06 12.69 -12.71
N ALA A 34 1.80 13.80 -12.53
CA ALA A 34 2.50 14.49 -13.62
C ALA A 34 3.73 13.73 -14.16
N GLY A 35 4.12 12.61 -13.55
CA GLY A 35 5.29 11.83 -13.94
C GLY A 35 6.63 12.45 -13.52
N GLU A 36 6.60 13.46 -12.65
CA GLU A 36 7.76 14.24 -12.21
C GLU A 36 8.39 13.68 -10.92
N ALA A 37 7.65 12.85 -10.17
CA ALA A 37 8.09 12.29 -8.91
C ALA A 37 7.71 10.81 -8.76
N LYS A 38 8.46 10.10 -7.92
CA LYS A 38 8.08 8.76 -7.45
C LYS A 38 7.02 8.85 -6.35
N SER A 39 6.27 7.78 -6.14
CA SER A 39 5.28 7.74 -5.07
C SER A 39 5.91 8.06 -3.71
N PRO A 40 5.30 8.93 -2.88
CA PRO A 40 5.79 9.23 -1.53
C PRO A 40 5.50 8.10 -0.53
N HIS A 41 4.69 7.11 -0.92
CA HIS A 41 4.34 5.98 -0.07
C HIS A 41 5.40 4.89 -0.16
N LYS A 42 6.06 4.62 0.97
CA LYS A 42 6.94 3.44 1.09
C LYS A 42 6.12 2.15 1.15
N ASN A 43 5.03 2.18 1.93
CA ASN A 43 4.14 1.05 2.15
C ASN A 43 2.68 1.47 1.94
N LEU A 44 1.85 0.56 1.44
CA LEU A 44 0.40 0.72 1.37
C LEU A 44 -0.26 -0.32 2.28
N PHE A 45 -1.18 0.13 3.12
CA PHE A 45 -1.89 -0.71 4.08
C PHE A 45 -3.33 -0.93 3.59
N TYR A 46 -3.75 -2.19 3.52
CA TYR A 46 -5.08 -2.58 3.09
C TYR A 46 -5.87 -3.03 4.30
N HIS A 47 -6.85 -2.24 4.69
CA HIS A 47 -7.74 -2.54 5.81
C HIS A 47 -9.09 -3.02 5.33
N ARG A 48 -9.65 -3.99 6.05
CA ARG A 48 -11.07 -4.33 6.02
C ARG A 48 -11.65 -3.98 7.38
N LEU A 49 -12.49 -2.95 7.41
CA LEU A 49 -12.96 -2.35 8.67
C LEU A 49 -11.74 -2.00 9.55
N THR A 50 -11.63 -2.61 10.73
CA THR A 50 -10.55 -2.40 11.69
C THR A 50 -9.37 -3.37 11.52
N ASN A 51 -9.46 -4.34 10.62
CA ASN A 51 -8.45 -5.39 10.47
C ASN A 51 -7.46 -5.03 9.38
N LEU A 52 -6.16 -5.20 9.65
CA LEU A 52 -5.12 -5.12 8.64
C LEU A 52 -5.06 -6.45 7.89
N GLU A 53 -5.39 -6.41 6.60
CA GLU A 53 -5.48 -7.61 5.76
C GLU A 53 -4.25 -7.79 4.87
N ALA A 54 -3.64 -6.68 4.42
CA ALA A 54 -2.43 -6.76 3.61
C ALA A 54 -1.56 -5.50 3.70
N ILE A 55 -0.28 -5.68 3.38
CA ILE A 55 0.71 -4.62 3.24
C ILE A 55 1.38 -4.78 1.88
N ARG A 56 1.46 -3.70 1.09
CA ARG A 56 2.28 -3.64 -0.12
C ARG A 56 3.49 -2.76 0.09
N SER A 57 4.68 -3.27 -0.23
CA SER A 57 5.95 -2.55 -0.19
C SER A 57 6.68 -2.75 -1.51
N GLY A 58 6.62 -1.73 -2.39
CA GLY A 58 7.13 -1.84 -3.76
C GLY A 58 6.41 -2.94 -4.54
N GLU A 59 7.19 -3.92 -4.99
CA GLU A 59 6.72 -5.08 -5.75
C GLU A 59 6.12 -6.17 -4.86
N TRP A 60 6.39 -6.14 -3.55
CA TRP A 60 5.96 -7.19 -2.63
C TRP A 60 4.59 -6.89 -2.03
N LYS A 61 3.77 -7.93 -1.88
CA LYS A 61 2.50 -7.86 -1.15
C LYS A 61 2.39 -9.01 -0.16
N LEU A 62 2.21 -8.65 1.10
CA LEU A 62 2.04 -9.55 2.24
C LEU A 62 0.57 -9.56 2.64
N HIS A 63 -0.07 -10.73 2.69
CA HIS A 63 -1.36 -10.90 3.37
C HIS A 63 -1.12 -11.23 4.84
N VAL A 64 -2.00 -10.72 5.69
CA VAL A 64 -1.92 -10.80 7.13
C VAL A 64 -3.23 -11.37 7.65
N ARG A 65 -3.16 -12.36 8.54
CA ARG A 65 -4.30 -12.92 9.25
C ARG A 65 -4.07 -12.87 10.75
N ASP A 66 -5.01 -12.28 11.49
CA ASP A 66 -4.92 -12.10 12.95
C ASP A 66 -3.60 -11.44 13.40
N GLY A 67 -3.14 -10.44 12.63
CA GLY A 67 -1.89 -9.72 12.90
C GLY A 67 -0.61 -10.49 12.57
N LYS A 68 -0.71 -11.69 11.96
CA LYS A 68 0.45 -12.51 11.58
C LYS A 68 0.61 -12.59 10.06
N PRO A 69 1.84 -12.58 9.53
CA PRO A 69 2.10 -12.87 8.13
C PRO A 69 1.51 -14.22 7.70
N GLU A 70 0.75 -14.25 6.60
CA GLU A 70 0.15 -15.48 6.06
C GLU A 70 0.78 -15.88 4.72
N THR A 71 0.69 -15.00 3.71
CA THR A 71 1.24 -15.24 2.37
C THR A 71 1.99 -14.02 1.85
N LEU A 72 3.00 -14.25 1.01
CA LEU A 72 3.84 -13.21 0.40
C LEU A 72 3.93 -13.46 -1.10
N TYR A 73 3.71 -12.40 -1.89
CA TYR A 73 3.72 -12.42 -3.35
C TYR A 73 4.64 -11.34 -3.91
N ASN A 74 5.29 -11.64 -5.04
CA ASN A 74 5.97 -10.66 -5.87
C ASN A 74 5.01 -10.23 -7.00
N LEU A 75 4.45 -9.03 -6.92
CA LEU A 75 3.50 -8.49 -7.89
C LEU A 75 4.13 -8.10 -9.23
N ALA A 76 5.47 -7.95 -9.31
CA ALA A 76 6.15 -7.70 -10.58
C ALA A 76 6.22 -8.96 -11.44
N GLU A 77 6.34 -10.12 -10.81
CA GLU A 77 6.38 -11.43 -11.48
C GLU A 77 4.99 -12.06 -11.58
N ASP A 78 4.14 -11.84 -10.58
CA ASP A 78 2.82 -12.44 -10.46
C ASP A 78 1.80 -11.45 -9.89
N ILE A 79 1.31 -10.57 -10.77
CA ILE A 79 0.24 -9.61 -10.44
C ILE A 79 -1.06 -10.30 -9.99
N GLY A 80 -1.25 -11.58 -10.32
CA GLY A 80 -2.44 -12.35 -10.00
C GLY A 80 -2.40 -13.04 -8.64
N GLU A 81 -1.30 -12.94 -7.89
CA GLU A 81 -1.13 -13.55 -6.55
C GLU A 81 -1.38 -15.08 -6.55
N LYS A 82 -1.00 -15.77 -7.63
CA LYS A 82 -1.19 -17.21 -7.82
C LYS A 82 -0.09 -18.05 -7.19
N THR A 83 1.13 -17.53 -7.15
CA THR A 83 2.34 -18.23 -6.71
C THR A 83 2.86 -17.61 -5.42
N MET A 84 2.72 -18.34 -4.32
CA MET A 84 3.19 -17.90 -3.01
C MET A 84 4.71 -18.02 -2.91
N PHE A 85 5.40 -16.92 -2.65
CA PHE A 85 6.88 -16.85 -2.64
C PHE A 85 7.51 -17.82 -1.64
N TRP A 86 6.90 -17.99 -0.46
CA TRP A 86 7.40 -18.92 0.56
C TRP A 86 7.45 -20.38 0.11
N GLN A 87 6.58 -20.77 -0.84
CA GLN A 87 6.64 -22.10 -1.46
C GLN A 87 7.83 -22.19 -2.41
N THR A 88 8.06 -21.14 -3.21
CA THR A 88 9.17 -21.06 -4.16
C THR A 88 10.54 -21.18 -3.49
N ILE A 89 10.70 -20.64 -2.26
CA ILE A 89 11.95 -20.72 -1.49
C ILE A 89 11.97 -21.83 -0.42
N GLY A 90 10.98 -22.73 -0.41
CA GLY A 90 10.93 -23.87 0.50
C GLY A 90 10.78 -23.54 1.99
N MET A 91 10.34 -22.33 2.32
CA MET A 91 10.19 -21.85 3.71
C MET A 91 8.79 -22.09 4.28
N TRP A 92 7.82 -22.46 3.46
CA TRP A 92 6.49 -22.82 3.94
C TRP A 92 6.49 -24.24 4.55
N ARG A 93 6.43 -24.32 5.88
CA ARG A 93 6.15 -25.55 6.63
C ARG A 93 4.71 -25.49 7.13
N GLY A 94 3.78 -26.01 6.34
CA GLY A 94 2.44 -26.32 6.85
C GLY A 94 2.56 -27.38 7.96
N ASN A 95 1.82 -27.19 9.05
CA ASN A 95 1.52 -28.28 9.99
C ASN A 95 0.51 -29.25 9.37
#